data_AF-D8KYG5-F1
#
_entry.id   AF-D8KYG5-F1
#
_cell.length_a   1.000
_cell.length_b   1.000
_cell.length_c   1.000
_cell.angle_alpha   90.00
_cell.angle_beta   90.00
_cell.angle_gamma   90.00
#
_symmetry.space_group_name_H-M   'P 1'
#
loop_
_entity.id
_entity.type
_entity.pdbx_description
1 polymer ?
#
loop_
_entity_poly.entity_id
_entity_poly.type
_entity_poly.pdbx_seq_one_letter_code
_entity_poly.pdbx_strand_id
1 'polypeptide(L)'
;GALYWYPTDSDFSTANGWPSAWGNHAPYTANVSSRLPSTDHPSTDGRRYLEQSATVAAQLLAPQGYRNITINSDVNSKDHVYGNSAFDFIDGKRGGPVATYFQTAKARSNFVYKDYVMVSNVVRNGSTITGVKTNDTSLGPNGVVPLTKNGRVILSAGSYGSPRILFQSGIRPTDM
;
A
#
# COMPACT_ATOMS: atom_id res chain seq x y z
N GLY A 1 -5.07 5.11 -11.38
CA GLY A 1 -6.22 4.24 -11.10
C GLY A 1 -6.89 4.60 -9.79
N ALA A 2 -6.21 4.42 -8.64
CA ALA A 2 -6.82 4.50 -7.31
C ALA A 2 -8.00 3.53 -7.08
N LEU A 3 -8.13 2.51 -7.94
CA LEU A 3 -9.05 1.41 -7.69
C LEU A 3 -8.69 0.78 -6.36
N TYR A 4 -9.70 0.58 -5.54
CA TYR A 4 -9.52 0.23 -4.15
C TYR A 4 -10.47 -0.89 -3.74
N TRP A 5 -9.89 -2.04 -3.43
CA TRP A 5 -10.62 -3.24 -3.03
C TRP A 5 -10.08 -3.69 -1.68
N TYR A 6 -10.96 -3.96 -0.72
CA TYR A 6 -10.55 -4.67 0.47
C TYR A 6 -10.17 -6.11 0.08
N PRO A 7 -9.14 -6.68 0.72
CA PRO A 7 -8.71 -8.03 0.42
C PRO A 7 -9.79 -9.05 0.81
N THR A 8 -9.85 -10.12 0.03
CA THR A 8 -10.58 -11.35 0.35
C THR A 8 -9.78 -12.18 1.36
N ASP A 9 -10.43 -13.13 2.02
CA ASP A 9 -9.72 -14.09 2.88
C ASP A 9 -8.68 -14.90 2.08
N SER A 10 -9.00 -15.18 0.80
CA SER A 10 -8.11 -15.95 -0.08
C SER A 10 -6.81 -15.21 -0.41
N ASP A 11 -6.84 -13.87 -0.44
CA ASP A 11 -5.66 -13.04 -0.73
C ASP A 11 -4.56 -13.20 0.34
N PHE A 12 -4.95 -13.56 1.57
CA PHE A 12 -4.06 -13.82 2.70
C PHE A 12 -3.95 -15.31 3.06
N SER A 13 -4.43 -16.21 2.19
CA SER A 13 -4.41 -17.64 2.45
C SER A 13 -3.01 -18.26 2.38
N THR A 14 -2.81 -19.34 3.13
CA THR A 14 -1.58 -20.14 3.08
C THR A 14 -1.38 -20.84 1.74
N ALA A 15 -2.47 -21.15 1.02
CA ALA A 15 -2.43 -21.70 -0.33
C ALA A 15 -1.75 -20.74 -1.32
N ASN A 16 -1.80 -19.43 -1.05
CA ASN A 16 -1.15 -18.38 -1.83
C ASN A 16 0.23 -17.98 -1.27
N GLY A 17 0.80 -18.76 -0.35
CA GLY A 17 2.16 -18.60 0.15
C GLY A 17 2.31 -17.72 1.39
N TRP A 18 1.22 -17.21 1.97
CA TRP A 18 1.30 -16.51 3.25
C TRP A 18 1.57 -17.48 4.40
N PRO A 19 2.37 -17.09 5.41
CA PRO A 19 2.48 -17.88 6.63
C PRO A 19 1.13 -17.94 7.36
N SER A 20 0.87 -19.02 8.10
CA SER A 20 -0.42 -19.21 8.82
C SER A 20 -0.78 -18.07 9.76
N ALA A 21 0.22 -17.44 10.39
CA ALA A 21 0.03 -16.29 11.27
C ALA A 21 -0.52 -15.03 10.57
N TRP A 22 -0.50 -14.97 9.23
CA TRP A 22 -1.00 -13.85 8.43
C TRP A 22 -2.43 -14.05 7.93
N GLY A 23 -2.98 -15.26 8.02
CA GLY A 23 -4.30 -15.58 7.47
C GLY A 23 -5.44 -14.76 8.11
N ASN A 24 -5.31 -14.40 9.39
CA ASN A 24 -6.27 -13.52 10.06
C ASN A 24 -6.00 -12.04 9.72
N HIS A 25 -6.30 -11.64 8.48
CA HIS A 25 -6.07 -10.28 8.01
C HIS A 25 -7.12 -9.27 8.50
N ALA A 26 -8.31 -9.74 8.89
CA ALA A 26 -9.48 -8.90 9.19
C ALA A 26 -9.20 -7.73 10.17
N PRO A 27 -8.46 -7.90 11.28
CA PRO A 27 -8.14 -6.78 12.18
C PRO A 27 -7.32 -5.67 11.49
N TYR A 28 -6.41 -6.04 10.59
CA TYR A 28 -5.59 -5.09 9.85
C TYR A 28 -6.38 -4.41 8.74
N THR A 29 -7.23 -5.16 8.04
CA THR A 29 -8.16 -4.61 7.05
C THR A 29 -9.12 -3.61 7.69
N ALA A 30 -9.63 -3.87 8.90
CA ALA A 30 -10.46 -2.93 9.65
C ALA A 30 -9.72 -1.63 10.02
N ASN A 31 -8.44 -1.74 10.40
CA ASN A 31 -7.60 -0.56 10.64
C ASN A 31 -7.38 0.26 9.37
N VAL A 32 -7.26 -0.38 8.20
CA VAL A 32 -7.14 0.34 6.93
C VAL A 32 -8.47 0.97 6.54
N SER A 33 -9.58 0.22 6.57
CA SER A 33 -10.91 0.72 6.15
C SER A 33 -11.43 1.85 7.04
N SER A 34 -11.09 1.86 8.33
CA SER A 34 -11.42 2.99 9.22
C SER A 34 -10.68 4.28 8.85
N ARG A 35 -9.48 4.18 8.27
CA ARG A 35 -8.67 5.34 7.84
C ARG A 35 -8.96 5.73 6.40
N LEU A 36 -9.27 4.76 5.56
CA LEU A 36 -9.49 4.86 4.12
C LEU A 36 -10.77 4.12 3.77
N PRO A 37 -11.95 4.68 4.09
CA PRO A 37 -13.22 4.08 3.73
C PRO A 37 -13.37 4.08 2.20
N SER A 38 -13.76 2.92 1.65
CA SER A 38 -14.13 2.80 0.25
C SER A 38 -15.34 3.67 -0.11
N THR A 39 -15.28 4.35 -1.25
CA THR A 39 -16.43 4.97 -1.93
C THR A 39 -16.44 4.57 -3.39
N ASP A 40 -17.61 4.20 -3.91
CA ASP A 40 -17.84 3.95 -5.34
C ASP A 40 -18.58 5.11 -6.02
N HIS A 41 -18.73 6.24 -5.32
CA HIS A 41 -19.34 7.49 -5.76
C HIS A 41 -18.54 8.66 -5.17
N PRO A 42 -17.29 8.87 -5.62
CA PRO A 42 -16.36 9.77 -4.94
C PRO A 42 -16.71 11.26 -5.05
N SER A 43 -17.65 11.64 -5.92
CA SER A 43 -18.13 13.02 -5.99
C SER A 43 -18.79 13.44 -4.68
N THR A 44 -18.52 14.65 -4.22
CA THR A 44 -19.03 15.15 -2.93
C THR A 44 -20.54 15.41 -2.94
N ASP A 45 -21.17 15.45 -4.12
CA ASP A 45 -22.63 15.49 -4.26
C ASP A 45 -23.30 14.11 -4.22
N GLY A 46 -22.51 13.04 -4.01
CA GLY A 46 -22.97 11.65 -3.95
C GLY A 46 -23.35 11.04 -5.30
N ARG A 47 -23.13 11.76 -6.42
CA ARG A 47 -23.47 11.28 -7.75
C ARG A 47 -22.27 10.62 -8.44
N ARG A 48 -22.59 9.81 -9.44
CA ARG A 48 -21.63 9.25 -10.38
C ARG A 48 -21.75 9.97 -11.73
N TYR A 49 -20.64 10.10 -12.43
CA TYR A 49 -20.54 10.89 -13.65
C TYR A 49 -19.87 10.08 -14.75
N LEU A 50 -20.30 10.33 -15.99
CA LEU A 50 -19.76 9.65 -17.18
C LEU A 50 -19.89 8.11 -17.13
N GLU A 51 -21.04 7.62 -16.63
CA GLU A 51 -21.34 6.20 -16.44
C GLU A 51 -21.84 5.46 -17.70
N GLN A 52 -21.68 6.04 -18.90
CA GLN A 52 -22.17 5.41 -20.14
C GLN A 52 -21.53 4.03 -20.38
N SER A 53 -20.22 3.91 -20.12
CA SER A 53 -19.50 2.64 -20.28
C SER A 53 -19.94 1.60 -19.26
N ALA A 54 -20.13 2.00 -18.00
CA ALA A 54 -20.65 1.12 -16.94
C ALA A 54 -22.07 0.63 -17.27
N THR A 55 -22.92 1.51 -17.82
CA THR A 55 -24.28 1.17 -18.25
C THR A 55 -24.27 0.11 -19.35
N VAL A 56 -23.47 0.29 -20.39
CA VAL A 56 -23.34 -0.68 -21.50
C VAL A 56 -22.76 -2.01 -21.00
N ALA A 57 -21.74 -1.96 -20.13
CA ALA A 57 -21.17 -3.16 -19.55
C ALA A 57 -22.18 -3.94 -18.69
N ALA A 58 -22.99 -3.25 -17.88
CA ALA A 58 -24.02 -3.88 -17.07
C ALA A 58 -25.08 -4.61 -17.92
N GLN A 59 -25.47 -4.02 -19.06
CA GLN A 59 -26.40 -4.64 -20.01
C GLN A 59 -25.83 -5.91 -20.65
N LEU A 60 -24.52 -5.96 -20.86
CA LEU A 60 -23.83 -7.15 -21.35
C LEU A 60 -23.74 -8.23 -20.27
N LEU A 61 -23.39 -7.86 -19.03
CA LEU A 61 -23.07 -8.80 -17.95
C LEU A 61 -24.31 -9.41 -17.30
N ALA A 62 -25.39 -8.64 -17.11
CA ALA A 62 -26.57 -9.12 -16.40
C ALA A 62 -27.24 -10.36 -17.06
N PRO A 63 -27.44 -10.42 -18.40
CA PRO A 63 -27.98 -11.61 -19.05
C PRO A 63 -27.07 -12.85 -18.97
N GLN A 64 -25.78 -12.66 -18.67
CA GLN A 64 -24.81 -13.75 -18.46
C GLN A 64 -24.82 -14.26 -17.01
N GLY A 65 -25.74 -13.80 -16.16
CA GLY A 65 -25.88 -14.23 -14.77
C GLY A 65 -24.97 -13.50 -13.78
N TYR A 66 -24.28 -12.44 -14.21
CA TYR A 66 -23.49 -11.62 -13.28
C TYR A 66 -24.40 -10.76 -12.39
N ARG A 67 -24.02 -10.61 -11.12
CA ARG A 67 -24.77 -9.85 -10.12
C ARG A 67 -24.13 -8.49 -9.85
N ASN A 68 -24.94 -7.43 -9.84
CA ASN A 68 -24.49 -6.10 -9.44
C ASN A 68 -24.41 -6.02 -7.90
N ILE A 69 -23.25 -5.70 -7.36
CA ILE A 69 -23.02 -5.55 -5.91
C ILE A 69 -22.22 -4.29 -5.62
N THR A 70 -22.31 -3.80 -4.38
CA THR A 70 -21.28 -2.90 -3.83
C THR A 70 -20.07 -3.75 -3.45
N ILE A 71 -19.03 -3.73 -4.29
CA ILE A 71 -17.91 -4.69 -4.26
C ILE A 71 -17.23 -4.82 -2.88
N ASN A 72 -17.05 -3.70 -2.18
CA ASN A 72 -16.40 -3.68 -0.86
C ASN A 72 -17.36 -3.95 0.31
N SER A 73 -18.66 -4.11 0.06
CA SER A 73 -19.65 -4.55 1.06
C SER A 73 -19.73 -6.08 1.18
N ASP A 74 -19.31 -6.81 0.14
CA ASP A 74 -19.20 -8.27 0.14
C ASP A 74 -17.85 -8.68 -0.47
N VAL A 75 -16.80 -8.60 0.36
CA VAL A 75 -15.41 -8.71 -0.09
C VAL A 75 -15.07 -10.10 -0.64
N ASN A 76 -15.71 -11.16 -0.15
CA ASN A 76 -15.42 -12.52 -0.62
C ASN A 76 -16.24 -12.91 -1.86
N SER A 77 -17.27 -12.16 -2.22
CA SER A 77 -17.97 -12.36 -3.50
C SER A 77 -17.19 -11.73 -4.65
N LYS A 78 -16.60 -12.57 -5.50
CA LYS A 78 -15.82 -12.15 -6.68
C LYS A 78 -16.16 -12.92 -7.96
N ASP A 79 -16.70 -14.13 -7.85
CA ASP A 79 -17.17 -14.89 -8.99
C ASP A 79 -18.51 -14.33 -9.51
N HIS A 80 -18.60 -14.08 -10.82
CA HIS A 80 -19.78 -13.55 -11.50
C HIS A 80 -20.43 -12.33 -10.79
N VAL A 81 -19.61 -11.36 -10.39
CA VAL A 81 -20.09 -10.08 -9.85
C VAL A 81 -19.53 -8.89 -10.64
N TYR A 82 -20.28 -7.80 -10.66
CA TYR A 82 -19.82 -6.50 -11.12
C TYR A 82 -20.35 -5.41 -10.18
N GLY A 83 -19.81 -4.20 -10.30
CA GLY A 83 -20.21 -3.06 -9.50
C GLY A 83 -19.48 -1.81 -9.96
N ASN A 84 -19.83 -0.66 -9.40
CA ASN A 84 -19.13 0.57 -9.71
C ASN A 84 -17.68 0.48 -9.22
N SER A 85 -16.78 1.20 -9.89
CA SER A 85 -15.38 1.29 -9.45
C SER A 85 -15.31 1.93 -8.07
N ALA A 86 -14.63 1.27 -7.14
CA ALA A 86 -14.41 1.77 -5.79
C ALA A 86 -13.04 2.45 -5.66
N PHE A 87 -12.98 3.48 -4.82
CA PHE A 87 -11.80 4.33 -4.57
C PHE A 87 -11.64 4.60 -3.07
N ASP A 88 -10.42 4.92 -2.66
CA ASP A 88 -10.07 5.41 -1.32
C ASP A 88 -10.01 6.95 -1.26
N PHE A 89 -10.88 7.61 -2.03
CA PHE A 89 -10.97 9.05 -2.11
C PHE A 89 -11.71 9.65 -0.91
N ILE A 90 -11.32 10.87 -0.55
CA ILE A 90 -11.87 11.61 0.60
C ILE A 90 -12.22 13.01 0.11
N ASP A 91 -13.46 13.44 0.34
CA ASP A 91 -13.99 14.76 -0.05
C ASP A 91 -13.73 15.11 -1.54
N GLY A 92 -13.99 14.18 -2.45
CA GLY A 92 -13.82 14.38 -3.89
C GLY A 92 -12.37 14.52 -4.35
N LYS A 93 -11.39 14.25 -3.48
CA LYS A 93 -9.96 14.35 -3.76
C LYS A 93 -9.28 13.00 -3.60
N ARG A 94 -8.08 12.87 -4.19
CA ARG A 94 -7.19 11.75 -3.92
C ARG A 94 -6.96 11.65 -2.41
N GLY A 95 -7.42 10.56 -1.82
CA GLY A 95 -7.18 10.21 -0.42
C GLY A 95 -5.88 9.42 -0.28
N GLY A 96 -6.00 8.17 0.14
CA GLY A 96 -4.87 7.27 0.34
C GLY A 96 -3.92 7.66 1.48
N PRO A 97 -2.78 6.97 1.60
CA PRO A 97 -1.89 7.12 2.76
C PRO A 97 -1.31 8.52 2.98
N VAL A 98 -1.17 9.32 1.92
CA VAL A 98 -0.67 10.71 2.01
C VAL A 98 -1.68 11.61 2.72
N ALA A 99 -2.96 11.48 2.41
CA ALA A 99 -4.02 12.27 3.04
C ALA A 99 -4.36 11.80 4.46
N THR A 100 -3.92 10.59 4.86
CA THR A 100 -4.31 9.97 6.14
C THR A 100 -3.11 9.63 7.02
N TYR A 101 -2.42 8.52 6.78
CA TYR A 101 -1.32 8.02 7.61
C TYR A 101 -0.18 9.04 7.74
N PHE A 102 0.21 9.66 6.63
CA PHE A 102 1.26 10.67 6.61
C PHE A 102 0.87 11.91 7.41
N GLN A 103 -0.39 12.37 7.33
CA GLN A 103 -0.85 13.55 8.07
C GLN A 103 -0.79 13.33 9.58
N THR A 104 -1.15 12.14 10.07
CA THR A 104 -1.03 11.84 11.50
C THR A 104 0.40 11.53 11.93
N ALA A 105 1.25 11.02 11.03
CA ALA A 105 2.68 10.82 11.30
C ALA A 105 3.44 12.14 11.43
N LYS A 106 3.30 13.05 10.45
CA LYS A 106 4.05 14.32 10.41
C LYS A 106 3.76 15.26 11.58
N ALA A 107 2.66 15.07 12.30
CA ALA A 107 2.31 15.84 13.48
C ALA A 107 3.02 15.38 14.76
N ARG A 108 3.67 14.21 14.76
CA ARG A 108 4.33 13.66 15.94
C ARG A 108 5.76 14.18 16.06
N SER A 109 6.16 14.61 17.26
CA SER A 109 7.52 15.13 17.53
C SER A 109 8.63 14.09 17.36
N ASN A 110 8.29 12.80 17.45
CA ASN A 110 9.22 11.69 17.27
C ASN A 110 9.25 11.13 15.84
N PHE A 111 8.61 11.80 14.89
CA PHE A 111 8.64 11.43 13.48
C PHE A 111 9.37 12.50 12.66
N VAL A 112 10.31 12.06 11.82
CA VAL A 112 11.05 12.94 10.91
C VAL A 112 10.88 12.41 9.50
N TYR A 113 10.48 13.31 8.59
CA TYR A 113 10.40 13.03 7.16
C TYR A 113 11.45 13.86 6.41
N LYS A 114 12.08 13.23 5.42
CA LYS A 114 13.04 13.85 4.51
C LYS A 114 12.71 13.37 3.10
N ASP A 115 12.38 14.30 2.22
CA ASP A 115 12.26 14.09 0.78
C ASP A 115 13.60 14.40 0.09
N TYR A 116 13.71 14.07 -1.21
CA TYR A 116 14.92 14.28 -2.01
C TYR A 116 16.19 13.58 -1.48
N VAL A 117 16.03 12.60 -0.59
CA VAL A 117 17.12 11.78 -0.05
C VAL A 117 17.03 10.38 -0.65
N MET A 118 18.04 9.99 -1.41
CA MET A 118 18.17 8.65 -1.98
C MET A 118 19.04 7.79 -1.08
N VAL A 119 18.51 6.64 -0.66
CA VAL A 119 19.29 5.59 0.02
C VAL A 119 19.92 4.70 -1.04
N SER A 120 21.25 4.53 -0.99
CA SER A 120 21.97 3.59 -1.88
C SER A 120 21.97 2.18 -1.31
N ASN A 121 22.35 2.02 -0.04
CA ASN A 121 22.51 0.73 0.60
C ASN A 121 22.30 0.85 2.11
N VAL A 122 22.05 -0.27 2.77
CA VAL A 122 22.20 -0.36 4.23
C VAL A 122 23.68 -0.51 4.58
N VAL A 123 24.09 0.07 5.70
CA VAL A 123 25.44 -0.11 6.27
C VAL A 123 25.35 -1.22 7.31
N ARG A 124 26.27 -2.20 7.26
CA ARG A 124 26.19 -3.39 8.12
C ARG A 124 27.55 -3.98 8.46
N ASN A 125 27.60 -4.68 9.60
CA ASN A 125 28.67 -5.59 9.98
C ASN A 125 28.08 -7.00 10.11
N GLY A 126 28.43 -7.89 9.17
CA GLY A 126 27.80 -9.21 9.07
C GLY A 126 26.28 -9.09 8.92
N SER A 127 25.54 -9.71 9.84
CA SER A 127 24.08 -9.69 9.93
C SER A 127 23.52 -8.45 10.66
N THR A 128 24.36 -7.62 11.25
CA THR A 128 23.93 -6.45 12.03
C THR A 128 23.92 -5.19 11.16
N ILE A 129 22.73 -4.65 10.88
CA ILE A 129 22.59 -3.34 10.23
C ILE A 129 22.91 -2.24 11.25
N THR A 130 23.75 -1.28 10.86
CA THR A 130 24.18 -0.16 11.70
C THR A 130 23.65 1.19 11.22
N GLY A 131 23.12 1.27 10.00
CA GLY A 131 22.58 2.51 9.44
C GLY A 131 22.16 2.38 7.98
N VAL A 132 21.87 3.51 7.36
CA VAL A 132 21.64 3.65 5.91
C VAL A 132 22.59 4.68 5.31
N LYS A 133 23.10 4.39 4.12
CA LYS A 133 23.91 5.34 3.34
C LYS A 133 22.99 6.13 2.42
N THR A 134 23.05 7.45 2.51
CA THR A 134 22.29 8.39 1.70
C THR A 134 23.21 9.24 0.81
N ASN A 135 22.60 9.96 -0.13
CA ASN A 135 23.26 11.02 -0.91
C ASN A 135 23.30 12.38 -0.20
N ASP A 136 22.70 12.51 0.99
CA ASP A 136 22.60 13.76 1.73
C ASP A 136 23.55 13.76 2.93
N THR A 137 24.69 14.44 2.78
CA THR A 137 25.73 14.53 3.80
C THR A 137 25.36 15.39 4.99
N SER A 138 24.24 16.12 4.95
CA SER A 138 23.76 16.89 6.10
C SER A 138 23.12 16.01 7.18
N LEU A 139 22.69 14.79 6.83
CA LEU A 139 22.00 13.88 7.75
C LEU A 139 22.94 13.05 8.63
N GLY A 140 24.24 13.06 8.33
CA GLY A 140 25.25 12.37 9.13
C GLY A 140 26.60 12.30 8.42
N PRO A 141 27.64 11.78 9.10
CA PRO A 141 28.99 11.72 8.56
C PRO A 141 29.02 10.99 7.21
N ASN A 142 29.44 11.70 6.16
CA ASN A 142 29.42 11.20 4.79
C ASN A 142 28.04 10.63 4.39
N GLY A 143 26.93 11.24 4.82
CA GLY A 143 25.57 10.80 4.50
C GLY A 143 25.14 9.48 5.13
N VAL A 144 25.86 8.98 6.14
CA VAL A 144 25.41 7.80 6.89
C VAL A 144 24.49 8.24 8.02
N VAL A 145 23.25 7.72 8.01
CA VAL A 145 22.30 7.88 9.10
C VAL A 145 22.35 6.63 9.98
N PRO A 146 22.90 6.71 11.21
CA PRO A 146 23.07 5.55 12.07
C PRO A 146 21.77 5.14 12.76
N LEU A 147 21.69 3.87 13.16
CA LEU A 147 20.65 3.37 14.06
C LEU A 147 21.05 3.55 15.52
N THR A 148 20.05 3.62 16.39
CA THR A 148 20.25 3.46 17.84
C THR A 148 20.59 2.00 18.17
N LYS A 149 21.00 1.74 19.43
CA LYS A 149 21.02 0.38 19.97
C LYS A 149 19.61 -0.24 19.81
N ASN A 150 19.54 -1.43 19.21
CA ASN A 150 18.30 -2.14 18.84
C ASN A 150 17.43 -1.46 17.76
N GLY A 151 17.93 -0.42 17.09
CA GLY A 151 17.26 0.20 15.96
C GLY A 151 17.07 -0.78 14.81
N ARG A 152 16.10 -0.49 13.93
CA ARG A 152 15.77 -1.32 12.77
C ARG A 152 15.65 -0.45 11.52
N VAL A 153 15.98 -1.04 10.36
CA VAL A 153 15.70 -0.47 9.04
C VAL A 153 14.54 -1.24 8.42
N ILE A 154 13.59 -0.52 7.82
CA ILE A 154 12.49 -1.08 7.04
C ILE A 154 12.65 -0.55 5.61
N LEU A 155 12.80 -1.45 4.63
CA LEU A 155 12.93 -1.08 3.22
C LEU A 155 11.56 -1.05 2.54
N SER A 156 11.03 0.15 2.33
CA SER A 156 9.74 0.40 1.65
C SER A 156 9.91 1.12 0.30
N ALA A 157 10.97 0.80 -0.45
CA ALA A 157 11.34 1.46 -1.70
C ALA A 157 10.70 0.83 -2.97
N GLY A 158 9.68 -0.01 -2.81
CA GLY A 158 8.97 -0.67 -3.91
C GLY A 158 9.70 -1.90 -4.48
N SER A 159 9.05 -2.55 -5.45
CA SER A 159 9.50 -3.83 -6.04
C SER A 159 10.84 -3.75 -6.78
N TYR A 160 11.27 -2.55 -7.21
CA TYR A 160 12.57 -2.34 -7.86
C TYR A 160 13.57 -1.67 -6.92
N GLY A 161 13.12 -0.68 -6.14
CA GLY A 161 14.00 0.08 -5.25
C GLY A 161 14.51 -0.76 -4.08
N SER A 162 13.63 -1.55 -3.43
CA SER A 162 14.03 -2.37 -2.29
C SER A 162 15.04 -3.46 -2.70
N PRO A 163 14.84 -4.26 -3.76
CA PRO A 163 15.86 -5.19 -4.22
C PRO A 163 17.16 -4.51 -4.65
N ARG A 164 17.11 -3.36 -5.33
CA ARG A 164 18.34 -2.61 -5.67
C ARG A 164 19.16 -2.25 -4.44
N ILE A 165 18.50 -1.75 -3.38
CA ILE A 165 19.16 -1.46 -2.10
C ILE A 165 19.75 -2.73 -1.49
N LEU A 166 19.00 -3.84 -1.48
CA LEU A 166 19.49 -5.14 -0.98
C LEU A 166 20.73 -5.61 -1.76
N PHE A 167 20.72 -5.52 -3.08
CA PHE A 167 21.82 -5.94 -3.94
C PHE A 167 23.07 -5.08 -3.73
N GLN A 168 22.89 -3.75 -3.63
CA GLN A 168 23.96 -2.81 -3.28
C GLN A 168 24.44 -2.97 -1.84
N SER A 169 23.70 -3.71 -1.02
CA SER A 169 24.09 -4.10 0.35
C SER A 169 24.68 -5.51 0.43
N GLY A 170 24.89 -6.18 -0.71
CA GLY A 170 25.40 -7.55 -0.79
C GLY A 170 24.44 -8.60 -0.24
N ILE A 171 23.11 -8.35 -0.29
CA ILE A 171 22.05 -9.31 0.04
C ILE A 171 21.36 -9.67 -1.26
N ARG A 172 21.84 -10.71 -1.94
CA ARG A 172 21.46 -10.98 -3.33
C ARG A 172 21.82 -12.39 -3.80
N PRO A 173 21.21 -12.86 -4.89
CA PRO A 173 21.82 -13.85 -5.79
C PRO A 173 23.20 -13.38 -6.28
N THR A 174 24.12 -14.31 -6.56
CA THR A 174 25.52 -14.00 -6.87
C THR A 174 25.76 -13.33 -8.23
N ASP A 175 24.81 -13.45 -9.16
CA ASP A 175 24.84 -12.88 -10.51
C ASP A 175 24.38 -11.42 -10.58
N MET A 176 23.87 -10.87 -9.47
CA MET A 176 23.54 -9.45 -9.28
C MET A 176 24.72 -8.71 -8.63
#